data_AF-A0A210VRE3-F1
#
_entry.id   AF-A0A210VRE3-F1
#
_cell.length_a   1.000
_cell.length_b   1.000
_cell.length_c   1.000
_cell.angle_alpha   90.00
_cell.angle_beta   90.00
_cell.angle_gamma   90.00
#
_symmetry.space_group_name_H-M   'P 1'
#
loop_
_entity.id
_entity.type
_entity.pdbx_description
1 polymer ?
#
loop_
_entity_poly.entity_id
_entity_poly.type
_entity_poly.pdbx_seq_one_letter_code
_entity_poly.pdbx_strand_id
1 'polypeptide(L)' 'MSTFHPRATPPHKPTTLRVVCEAEGGRKGRRRLTAYDGKRWVASSYSAWNVWEGHCCGQLLMDDFLAYAERQTAAQAA' A
#
# COMPACT_ATOMS: atom_id res chain seq x y z
N MET A 1 9.61 1.27 25.32
CA MET A 1 8.78 2.30 24.65
C MET A 1 8.31 1.70 23.34
N SER A 2 7.06 1.25 23.26
CA SER A 2 6.51 0.72 22.01
C SER A 2 6.29 1.90 21.07
N THR A 3 7.15 2.03 20.06
CA THR A 3 6.99 3.02 19.01
C THR A 3 5.67 2.72 18.32
N PHE A 4 4.63 3.48 18.66
CA PHE A 4 3.37 3.45 17.92
C PHE A 4 3.65 4.08 16.56
N HIS A 5 4.14 3.27 15.63
CA HIS A 5 4.23 3.68 14.24
C HIS A 5 2.78 3.97 13.82
N PRO A 6 2.41 5.21 13.44
CA PRO A 6 1.13 5.39 12.75
C PRO A 6 1.17 4.38 11.62
N ARG A 7 0.19 3.47 11.53
CA ARG A 7 0.16 2.37 10.55
C ARG A 7 0.31 2.94 9.14
N ALA A 8 1.56 3.14 8.74
CA ALA A 8 2.02 3.86 7.58
C ALA A 8 2.21 2.87 6.43
N THR A 9 2.67 3.38 5.29
CA THR A 9 3.13 2.54 4.20
C THR A 9 4.18 1.55 4.73
N PRO A 10 3.95 0.22 4.63
CA PRO A 10 4.89 -0.77 5.14
C PRO A 10 6.20 -0.72 4.36
N PRO A 11 7.30 -1.30 4.90
CA PRO A 11 8.55 -1.41 4.17
C PRO A 11 8.32 -2.11 2.84
N HIS A 12 8.88 -1.56 1.77
CA HIS A 12 8.78 -2.10 0.42
C HIS A 12 10.05 -1.80 -0.37
N LYS A 13 10.25 -2.50 -1.49
CA LYS A 13 11.37 -2.19 -2.39
C LYS A 13 11.39 -0.71 -2.79
N PRO A 14 12.57 -0.10 -3.01
CA PRO A 14 12.64 1.25 -3.57
C PRO A 14 11.83 1.36 -4.87
N THR A 15 10.99 2.38 -4.98
CA THR A 15 10.16 2.64 -6.15
C THR A 15 10.01 4.14 -6.36
N THR A 16 9.71 4.56 -7.59
CA THR A 16 9.38 5.96 -7.93
C THR A 16 7.95 6.33 -7.55
N LEU A 17 7.11 5.33 -7.26
CA LEU A 17 5.71 5.53 -6.91
C LEU A 17 5.56 5.99 -5.46
N ARG A 18 4.71 6.99 -5.24
CA ARG A 18 4.30 7.38 -3.89
C ARG A 18 3.18 6.46 -3.42
N VAL A 19 3.46 5.64 -2.43
CA VAL A 19 2.47 4.72 -1.84
C VAL A 19 1.99 5.24 -0.49
N VAL A 20 0.67 5.26 -0.30
CA VAL A 20 0.01 5.73 0.92
C VAL A 20 -0.97 4.67 1.42
N CYS A 21 -0.92 4.36 2.72
CA CYS A 21 -1.95 3.57 3.37
C CYS A 21 -2.87 4.45 4.21
N GLU A 22 -4.19 4.24 4.07
CA GLU A 22 -5.22 4.91 4.83
C GLU A 22 -6.10 3.88 5.57
N ALA A 23 -6.61 4.26 6.75
CA ALA A 23 -7.58 3.46 7.48
C ALA A 23 -9.00 3.93 7.16
N GLU A 24 -9.82 3.09 6.55
CA GLU A 24 -11.22 3.43 6.24
C GLU A 24 -12.20 3.06 7.36
N GLY A 25 -11.72 2.37 8.41
CA GLY A 25 -12.55 1.98 9.55
C GLY A 25 -13.47 0.78 9.26
N GLY A 26 -14.63 0.75 9.92
CA GLY A 26 -15.61 -0.35 9.84
C GLY A 26 -15.35 -1.51 10.81
N ARG A 27 -16.31 -2.46 10.90
CA ARG A 27 -16.35 -3.57 11.88
C ARG A 27 -15.12 -4.49 11.87
N LYS A 28 -14.32 -4.45 10.79
CA LYS A 28 -13.08 -5.21 10.62
C LYS A 28 -11.88 -4.34 10.22
N GLY A 29 -11.92 -3.03 10.44
CA GLY A 29 -10.78 -2.11 10.21
C GLY A 29 -10.11 -2.26 8.84
N ARG A 30 -10.77 -1.87 7.76
CA ARG A 30 -10.20 -1.99 6.41
C ARG A 30 -9.07 -0.97 6.20
N ARG A 31 -8.04 -1.39 5.46
CA ARG A 31 -6.93 -0.57 5.01
C ARG A 31 -6.97 -0.41 3.50
N ARG A 32 -6.80 0.81 3.03
CA ARG A 32 -6.69 1.12 1.60
C ARG A 32 -5.26 1.52 1.32
N LEU A 33 -4.64 0.79 0.40
CA LEU A 33 -3.33 1.10 -0.14
C LEU A 33 -3.53 1.80 -1.48
N THR A 34 -2.87 2.94 -1.68
CA THR A 34 -3.01 3.74 -2.89
C THR A 34 -1.63 4.11 -3.42
N ALA A 35 -1.40 3.85 -4.70
CA ALA A 35 -0.18 4.22 -5.42
C ALA A 35 -0.44 5.43 -6.33
N TYR A 36 0.49 6.37 -6.31
CA TYR A 36 0.50 7.55 -7.15
C TYR A 36 1.81 7.64 -7.92
N ASP A 37 1.73 8.03 -9.18
CA ASP A 37 2.88 8.47 -9.98
C ASP A 37 2.87 10.01 -10.02
N GLY A 38 3.75 10.62 -9.22
CA GLY A 38 3.69 12.05 -8.91
C GLY A 38 2.33 12.45 -8.30
N LYS A 39 1.51 13.17 -9.08
CA LYS A 39 0.14 13.57 -8.71
C LYS A 39 -0.95 12.66 -9.27
N ARG A 40 -0.63 11.79 -10.23
CA ARG A 40 -1.61 10.92 -10.89
C ARG A 40 -1.88 9.71 -10.02
N TRP A 41 -3.16 9.39 -9.82
CA TRP A 41 -3.55 8.12 -9.22
C TRP A 41 -3.36 6.98 -10.22
N VAL A 42 -2.71 5.90 -9.78
CA VAL A 42 -2.37 4.75 -10.63
C VAL A 42 -3.20 3.53 -10.26
N ALA A 43 -3.20 3.18 -8.97
CA ALA A 43 -3.81 1.96 -8.48
C ALA A 43 -4.20 2.07 -7.00
N SER A 44 -5.20 1.29 -6.60
CA SER A 44 -5.53 1.05 -5.19
C SER A 44 -5.82 -0.42 -4.92
N SER A 45 -5.61 -0.83 -3.67
CA SER A 45 -5.96 -2.16 -3.16
C SER A 45 -6.49 -2.06 -1.74
N TYR A 46 -7.28 -3.05 -1.34
CA TYR A 46 -7.90 -3.10 -0.02
C TYR A 46 -7.46 -4.34 0.74
N SER A 47 -7.08 -4.15 1.99
CA SER A 47 -6.68 -5.23 2.89
C SER A 47 -7.47 -5.17 4.19
N ALA A 48 -7.80 -6.34 4.73
CA ALA A 48 -8.33 -6.44 6.10
C ALA A 48 -7.23 -6.09 7.12
N TRP A 49 -7.61 -5.70 8.34
CA TRP A 49 -6.66 -5.27 9.38
C TRP A 49 -5.60 -6.35 9.71
N ASN A 50 -6.00 -7.61 9.80
CA ASN A 50 -5.13 -8.72 10.15
C ASN A 50 -4.12 -9.05 9.04
N VAL A 51 -4.55 -8.88 7.78
CA VAL A 51 -3.63 -8.96 6.63
C VAL A 51 -2.66 -7.78 6.68
N TRP A 52 -3.14 -6.58 7.02
CA TRP A 52 -2.29 -5.39 7.15
C TRP A 52 -1.18 -5.55 8.20
N GLU A 53 -1.48 -6.18 9.33
CA GLU A 53 -0.45 -6.48 10.33
C GLU A 53 0.63 -7.43 9.80
N GLY A 54 0.27 -8.43 9.00
CA GLY A 54 1.25 -9.28 8.32
C GLY A 54 2.18 -8.51 7.37
N HIS A 55 1.66 -7.49 6.68
CA HIS A 55 2.49 -6.60 5.83
C HIS A 55 3.47 -5.78 6.68
N CYS A 56 3.02 -5.22 7.81
CA CYS A 56 3.89 -4.47 8.73
C CYS A 56 5.00 -5.33 9.34
N CYS A 57 4.77 -6.64 9.49
CA CYS A 57 5.77 -7.60 9.95
C CYS A 57 6.72 -8.09 8.84
N GLY A 58 6.64 -7.54 7.63
CA GLY A 58 7.48 -7.93 6.50
C GLY A 58 7.15 -9.31 5.92
N GLN A 59 5.98 -9.87 6.28
CA GLN A 59 5.59 -11.22 5.87
C GLN A 59 4.75 -11.26 4.58
N LEU A 60 4.36 -10.11 4.01
CA LEU A 60 3.35 -10.05 2.93
C LEU A 60 3.63 -9.05 1.79
N LEU A 61 2.95 -9.36 0.67
CA LEU A 61 2.79 -8.86 -0.72
C LEU A 61 2.99 -7.36 -1.08
N MET A 62 3.72 -6.54 -0.32
CA MET A 62 3.94 -5.13 -0.71
C MET A 62 4.60 -5.01 -2.09
N ASP A 63 5.53 -5.91 -2.40
CA ASP A 63 6.20 -5.93 -3.69
C ASP A 63 5.27 -6.34 -4.84
N ASP A 64 4.26 -7.20 -4.59
CA ASP A 64 3.26 -7.57 -5.59
C ASP A 64 2.30 -6.42 -5.89
N PHE A 65 1.90 -5.66 -4.88
CA PHE A 65 1.13 -4.45 -5.09
C PHE A 65 1.93 -3.42 -5.89
N LEU A 66 3.22 -3.25 -5.59
CA LEU A 66 4.09 -2.37 -6.37
C LEU A 66 4.24 -2.84 -7.81
N ALA A 67 4.48 -4.13 -8.04
CA ALA A 67 4.56 -4.69 -9.38
C ALA A 67 3.25 -4.49 -10.16
N TYR A 68 2.10 -4.62 -9.49
CA TYR A 68 0.80 -4.28 -10.07
C TYR A 68 0.68 -2.80 -10.42
N ALA A 69 1.05 -1.90 -9.49
CA ALA A 69 0.99 -0.47 -9.73
C ALA A 69 1.93 -0.03 -10.86
N GLU A 70 3.15 -0.55 -10.92
CA GLU A 70 4.13 -0.30 -12.00
C GLU A 70 3.57 -0.71 -13.37
N ARG A 71 2.91 -1.86 -13.46
CA ARG A 71 2.22 -2.30 -14.69
C ARG A 71 1.07 -1.37 -15.08
N GLN A 72 0.31 -0.87 -14.10
CA GLN A 72 -0.79 0.06 -14.36
C GLN A 72 -0.25 1.41 -14.88
N THR A 73 0.86 1.91 -14.32
CA THR A 73 1.52 3.11 -14.84
C THR A 73 1.92 2.92 -16.31
N ALA A 74 2.53 1.78 -16.65
CA ALA A 74 2.94 1.48 -18.03
C ALA A 74 1.74 1.38 -18.99
N ALA A 75 0.65 0.72 -18.58
CA ALA A 75 -0.57 0.61 -19.38
C ALA A 75 -1.28 1.96 -19.58
N GLN A 76 -1.15 2.88 -18.63
CA GLN A 76 -1.77 4.21 -18.66
C GLN A 76 -0.96 5.27 -19.44
N ALA A 77 0.25 4.92 -19.88
CA ALA A 77 1.15 5.77 -20.67
C ALA A 77 1.19 5.37 -22.17
N ALA A 78 0.58 4.24 -22.52
CA ALA A 78 0.36 3.77 -23.90
C ALA A 78 -0.96 4.32 -24.47
#